data_AF-A0A7S2CZL1-F1
#
_entry.id   AF-A0A7S2CZL1-F1
#
_cell.length_a   1.000
_cell.length_b   1.000
_cell.length_c   1.000
_cell.angle_alpha   90.00
_cell.angle_beta   90.00
_cell.angle_gamma   90.00
#
_symmetry.space_group_name_H-M   'P 1'
#
loop_
_entity.id
_entity.type
_entity.pdbx_description
1 polymer ?
#
loop_
_entity_poly.entity_id
_entity_poly.type
_entity_poly.pdbx_seq_one_letter_code
_entity_poly.pdbx_strand_id
1 'polypeptide(L)'
;VGVIVMLVVLMVRPARLMPFVGKLSGWLATYLFMFMPVPQVIENFIHHEKAASFAGIGFAVLAAIGNGLCTSRALFTKDAIWFTGAIWGTIVGGWLTAMSVYFAGYLGLLPLILYSVGLFAYLAAMFGMNGHALRESAFKQVAFVFF
;
A
#
# COMPACT_ATOMS: atom_id res chain seq x y z
N VAL A 1 -5.43 -2.86 28.66
CA VAL A 1 -5.80 -4.17 28.08
C VAL A 1 -4.78 -4.66 27.06
N GLY A 2 -4.48 -3.91 25.98
CA GLY A 2 -3.50 -4.33 24.96
C GLY A 2 -2.09 -4.64 25.48
N VAL A 3 -1.55 -3.84 26.41
CA VAL A 3 -0.23 -4.04 27.03
C VAL A 3 -0.15 -5.35 27.82
N ILE A 4 -1.23 -5.72 28.52
CA ILE A 4 -1.29 -6.94 29.35
C ILE A 4 -1.30 -8.18 28.45
N VAL A 5 -2.06 -8.15 27.36
CA VAL A 5 -2.06 -9.22 26.34
C VAL A 5 -0.68 -9.37 25.69
N MET A 6 -0.03 -8.25 25.38
CA MET A 6 1.32 -8.25 24.79
C MET A 6 2.37 -8.85 25.75
N LEU A 7 2.31 -8.51 27.04
CA LEU A 7 3.21 -9.06 28.07
C LEU A 7 3.00 -10.57 28.26
N VAL A 8 1.76 -11.06 28.26
CA VAL A 8 1.45 -12.49 28.39
C VAL A 8 1.95 -13.29 27.17
N VAL A 9 1.82 -12.75 25.95
CA VAL A 9 2.34 -13.40 24.74
C VAL A 9 3.87 -13.44 24.73
N LEU A 10 4.55 -12.39 25.21
CA LEU A 10 6.02 -12.36 25.32
C LEU A 10 6.56 -13.37 26.35
N MET A 11 5.77 -13.69 27.38
CA MET A 11 6.13 -14.66 28.42
C MET A 11 5.97 -16.12 27.96
N VAL A 12 5.21 -16.38 26.90
CA VAL A 12 4.98 -17.72 26.34
C VAL A 12 5.90 -17.93 25.15
N ARG A 13 7.08 -18.55 25.36
CA ARG A 13 8.02 -18.93 24.28
C ARG A 13 8.08 -20.44 24.00
N PRO A 14 7.08 -21.02 23.33
CA PRO A 14 7.29 -22.24 22.58
C PRO A 14 7.86 -21.84 21.22
N ALA A 15 9.15 -22.12 20.98
CA ALA A 15 9.85 -21.83 19.73
C ALA A 15 9.08 -22.31 18.46
N ARG A 16 8.19 -23.29 18.61
CA ARG A 16 7.29 -23.80 17.58
C ARG A 16 6.19 -22.82 17.13
N LEU A 17 5.74 -21.88 17.98
CA LEU A 17 4.69 -20.93 17.63
C LEU A 17 5.22 -19.64 16.98
N MET A 18 6.52 -19.37 17.08
CA MET A 18 7.11 -18.12 16.58
C MET A 18 6.88 -17.85 15.08
N PRO A 19 6.94 -18.84 14.16
CA PRO A 19 6.62 -18.60 12.75
C PRO A 19 5.17 -18.19 12.53
N PHE A 20 4.24 -18.77 13.28
CA PHE A 20 2.82 -18.42 13.23
C PHE A 20 2.59 -17.01 13.79
N VAL A 21 3.15 -16.71 14.97
CA VAL A 21 3.03 -15.39 15.60
C VAL A 21 3.62 -14.30 14.70
N GLY A 22 4.78 -14.56 14.08
CA GLY A 22 5.40 -13.63 13.13
C GLY A 22 4.50 -13.34 11.93
N LYS A 23 3.98 -14.38 11.26
CA LYS A 23 3.04 -14.21 10.14
C LYS A 23 1.77 -13.47 10.54
N LEU A 24 1.16 -13.85 11.68
CA LEU A 24 -0.05 -13.21 12.19
C LEU A 24 0.20 -11.73 12.49
N SER A 25 1.28 -11.40 13.19
CA SER A 25 1.64 -10.01 13.48
C SER A 25 1.90 -9.19 12.22
N GLY A 26 2.56 -9.79 11.22
CA GLY A 26 2.81 -9.14 9.93
C GLY A 26 1.51 -8.81 9.21
N TRP A 27 0.59 -9.76 9.11
CA TRP A 27 -0.73 -9.53 8.51
C TRP A 27 -1.55 -8.50 9.27
N LEU A 28 -1.61 -8.57 10.60
CA LEU A 28 -2.34 -7.58 11.40
C LEU A 28 -1.76 -6.17 11.23
N ALA A 29 -0.44 -6.02 11.20
CA ALA A 29 0.21 -4.75 10.92
C ALA A 29 -0.12 -4.26 9.50
N THR A 30 -0.05 -5.13 8.49
CA THR A 30 -0.44 -4.81 7.11
C THR A 30 -1.88 -4.32 7.03
N TYR A 31 -2.84 -5.01 7.65
CA TYR A 31 -4.23 -4.58 7.65
C TYR A 31 -4.44 -3.23 8.35
N LEU A 32 -3.73 -2.98 9.45
CA LEU A 32 -3.76 -1.67 10.12
C LEU A 32 -3.30 -0.55 9.18
N PHE A 33 -2.17 -0.73 8.49
CA PHE A 33 -1.66 0.26 7.53
C PHE A 33 -2.57 0.42 6.31
N MET A 34 -3.16 -0.67 5.82
CA MET A 34 -4.13 -0.61 4.74
C MET A 34 -5.38 0.18 5.14
N PHE A 35 -5.79 0.10 6.41
CA PHE A 35 -6.95 0.84 6.88
C PHE A 35 -6.70 2.35 7.01
N MET A 36 -5.47 2.78 7.30
CA MET A 36 -5.13 4.20 7.53
C MET A 36 -5.64 5.18 6.47
N PRO A 37 -5.46 4.96 5.15
CA PRO A 37 -5.94 5.90 4.14
C PRO A 37 -7.45 5.85 3.91
N VAL A 38 -8.14 4.78 4.31
CA VAL A 38 -9.56 4.55 3.96
C VAL A 38 -10.48 5.64 4.54
N PRO A 39 -10.42 5.99 5.83
CA PRO A 39 -11.25 7.07 6.37
C PRO A 39 -11.01 8.40 5.65
N GLN A 40 -9.76 8.78 5.38
CA GLN A 40 -9.46 10.04 4.72
C GLN A 40 -10.02 10.10 3.30
N VAL A 41 -9.90 9.02 2.53
CA VAL A 41 -10.47 8.93 1.18
C VAL A 41 -11.99 9.09 1.23
N ILE A 42 -12.67 8.38 2.14
CA ILE A 42 -14.13 8.48 2.32
C ILE A 42 -14.53 9.89 2.74
N GLU A 43 -13.85 10.47 3.72
CA GLU A 43 -14.11 11.84 4.21
C GLU A 43 -13.94 12.87 3.09
N ASN A 44 -12.93 12.74 2.22
CA ASN A 44 -12.77 13.66 1.09
C ASN A 44 -13.97 13.64 0.13
N PHE A 45 -14.66 12.49 -0.01
CA PHE A 45 -15.85 12.37 -0.85
C PHE A 45 -17.15 12.84 -0.17
N ILE A 46 -17.24 12.77 1.16
CA ILE A 46 -18.43 13.16 1.92
C ILE A 46 -18.36 14.63 2.36
N HIS A 47 -17.18 15.05 2.81
CA HIS A 47 -16.86 16.32 3.45
C HIS A 47 -15.70 16.98 2.69
N HIS A 48 -16.02 17.57 1.53
CA HIS A 48 -15.02 18.07 0.58
C HIS A 48 -14.01 19.03 1.23
N GLU A 49 -14.41 19.83 2.21
CA GLU A 49 -13.52 20.75 2.94
C GLU A 49 -12.35 20.05 3.64
N LYS A 50 -12.48 18.76 3.97
CA LYS A 50 -11.40 17.94 4.55
C LYS A 50 -10.28 17.65 3.55
N ALA A 51 -10.57 17.70 2.25
CA ALA A 51 -9.57 17.52 1.21
C ALA A 51 -8.65 18.73 1.04
N ALA A 52 -9.02 19.90 1.56
CA ALA A 52 -8.24 21.13 1.43
C ALA A 52 -6.82 21.01 2.00
N SER A 53 -6.63 20.24 3.08
CA SER A 53 -5.30 19.96 3.65
C SER A 53 -4.39 19.15 2.72
N PHE A 54 -4.95 18.58 1.64
CA PHE A 54 -4.26 17.77 0.65
C PHE A 54 -4.25 18.43 -0.76
N ALA A 55 -4.52 19.74 -0.87
CA ALA A 55 -4.63 20.46 -2.14
C ALA A 55 -3.36 20.43 -3.03
N GLY A 56 -2.23 19.90 -2.53
CA GLY A 56 -1.01 19.68 -3.30
C GLY A 56 -0.80 18.23 -3.70
N ILE A 57 -0.35 17.99 -4.94
CA ILE A 57 -0.05 16.64 -5.45
C ILE A 57 1.15 15.97 -4.74
N GLY A 58 2.00 16.76 -4.09
CA GLY A 58 3.26 16.28 -3.48
C GLY A 58 3.06 15.15 -2.47
N PHE A 59 2.01 15.24 -1.64
CA PHE A 59 1.67 14.17 -0.70
C PHE A 59 1.39 12.85 -1.43
N ALA A 60 0.56 12.87 -2.48
CA ALA A 60 0.20 11.68 -3.24
C ALA A 60 1.38 11.08 -3.99
N VAL A 61 2.26 11.92 -4.54
CA VAL A 61 3.49 11.49 -5.20
C VAL A 61 4.44 10.81 -4.22
N LEU A 62 4.70 11.42 -3.06
CA LEU A 62 5.59 10.84 -2.05
C LEU A 62 5.02 9.54 -1.47
N ALA A 63 3.72 9.50 -1.21
CA ALA A 63 3.03 8.29 -0.77
C ALA A 63 3.16 7.16 -1.80
N ALA A 64 2.95 7.45 -3.09
CA ALA A 64 3.03 6.45 -4.14
C ALA A 64 4.47 6.02 -4.47
N ILE A 65 5.46 6.92 -4.44
CA ILE A 65 6.86 6.55 -4.67
C ILE A 65 7.38 5.68 -3.53
N GLY A 66 7.17 6.10 -2.27
CA GLY A 66 7.63 5.34 -1.10
C GLY A 66 7.05 3.93 -1.08
N ASN A 67 5.73 3.81 -1.22
CA ASN A 67 5.07 2.51 -1.26
C ASN A 67 5.37 1.73 -2.55
N GLY A 68 5.53 2.40 -3.69
CA GLY A 68 5.86 1.76 -4.96
C GLY A 68 7.22 1.07 -4.92
N LEU A 69 8.24 1.71 -4.34
CA LEU A 69 9.55 1.11 -4.14
C LEU A 69 9.48 -0.13 -3.23
N CYS A 70 8.71 -0.06 -2.14
CA CYS A 70 8.45 -1.21 -1.27
C CYS A 70 7.73 -2.35 -2.01
N THR A 71 6.79 -2.00 -2.89
CA THR A 71 6.06 -2.93 -3.76
C THR A 71 7.01 -3.65 -4.71
N SER A 72 7.90 -2.90 -5.38
CA SER A 72 8.90 -3.46 -6.30
C SER A 72 9.78 -4.49 -5.60
N ARG A 73 10.31 -4.14 -4.42
CA ARG A 73 11.14 -5.05 -3.63
C ARG A 73 10.35 -6.27 -3.20
N ALA A 74 9.14 -6.10 -2.66
CA ALA A 74 8.29 -7.20 -2.20
C ALA A 74 7.90 -8.17 -3.33
N LEU A 75 7.61 -7.64 -4.52
CA LEU A 75 7.31 -8.43 -5.71
C LEU A 75 8.49 -9.30 -6.13
N PHE A 76 9.71 -8.75 -6.09
CA PHE A 76 10.92 -9.46 -6.45
C PHE A 76 11.29 -10.54 -5.43
N THR A 77 11.17 -10.24 -4.13
CA THR A 77 11.51 -11.19 -3.05
C THR A 77 10.37 -12.14 -2.68
N LYS A 78 9.22 -12.04 -3.34
CA LYS A 78 8.01 -12.85 -3.07
C LYS A 78 7.50 -12.72 -1.62
N ASP A 79 7.55 -11.50 -1.08
CA ASP A 79 7.01 -11.19 0.25
C ASP A 79 5.54 -10.75 0.11
N ALA A 80 4.61 -11.70 0.32
CA ALA A 80 3.17 -11.47 0.12
C ALA A 80 2.61 -10.42 1.09
N ILE A 81 2.96 -10.49 2.37
CA ILE A 81 2.49 -9.58 3.41
C ILE A 81 2.87 -8.14 3.05
N TRP A 82 4.13 -7.97 2.63
CA TRP A 82 4.64 -6.63 2.38
C TRP A 82 4.18 -6.10 1.02
N PHE A 83 4.06 -6.97 0.03
CA PHE A 83 3.52 -6.63 -1.28
C PHE A 83 2.08 -6.11 -1.16
N THR A 84 1.21 -6.82 -0.44
CA THR A 84 -0.20 -6.45 -0.26
C THR A 84 -0.33 -5.07 0.38
N GLY A 85 0.40 -4.81 1.47
CA GLY A 85 0.37 -3.51 2.14
C GLY A 85 0.90 -2.37 1.27
N ALA A 86 2.03 -2.61 0.59
CA ALA A 86 2.69 -1.58 -0.20
C ALA A 86 1.92 -1.25 -1.49
N ILE A 87 1.40 -2.24 -2.22
CA ILE A 87 0.59 -1.96 -3.43
C ILE A 87 -0.70 -1.22 -3.04
N TRP A 88 -1.31 -1.58 -1.90
CA TRP A 88 -2.45 -0.85 -1.36
C TRP A 88 -2.10 0.59 -0.99
N GLY A 89 -1.00 0.82 -0.28
CA GLY A 89 -0.53 2.17 0.04
C GLY A 89 -0.23 3.01 -1.21
N THR A 90 0.25 2.37 -2.27
CA THR A 90 0.51 3.01 -3.57
C THR A 90 -0.80 3.44 -4.26
N ILE A 91 -1.75 2.51 -4.37
CA ILE A 91 -3.01 2.73 -5.09
C ILE A 91 -4.02 3.50 -4.26
N VAL A 92 -4.32 3.05 -3.04
CA VAL A 92 -5.33 3.68 -2.18
C VAL A 92 -4.76 4.89 -1.47
N GLY A 93 -3.62 4.74 -0.79
CA GLY A 93 -3.00 5.83 -0.04
C GLY A 93 -2.48 6.98 -0.91
N GLY A 94 -1.93 6.67 -2.08
CA GLY A 94 -1.46 7.66 -3.06
C GLY A 94 -2.53 8.04 -4.07
N TRP A 95 -2.83 7.12 -4.99
CA TRP A 95 -3.60 7.45 -6.20
C TRP A 95 -5.07 7.77 -5.94
N LEU A 96 -5.78 6.93 -5.19
CA LEU A 96 -7.19 7.14 -4.86
C LEU A 96 -7.38 8.36 -3.95
N THR A 97 -6.45 8.60 -3.02
CA THR A 97 -6.45 9.85 -2.25
C THR A 97 -6.33 11.06 -3.17
N ALA A 98 -5.40 11.08 -4.14
CA ALA A 98 -5.31 12.18 -5.11
C ALA A 98 -6.60 12.35 -5.93
N MET A 99 -7.21 11.24 -6.38
CA MET A 99 -8.51 11.25 -7.05
C MET A 99 -9.59 11.89 -6.18
N SER A 100 -9.67 11.52 -4.90
CA SER A 100 -10.66 12.09 -3.96
C SER A 100 -10.48 13.61 -3.77
N VAL A 101 -9.24 14.10 -3.71
CA VAL A 101 -8.94 15.54 -3.60
C VAL A 101 -9.32 16.28 -4.89
N TYR A 102 -9.11 15.66 -6.05
CA TYR A 102 -9.58 16.20 -7.33
C TYR A 102 -11.10 16.33 -7.37
N PHE A 103 -11.82 15.27 -6.99
CA PHE A 103 -13.29 15.32 -6.94
C PHE A 103 -13.84 16.32 -5.93
N ALA A 104 -13.13 16.56 -4.83
CA ALA A 104 -13.45 17.60 -3.86
C ALA A 104 -13.15 19.03 -4.38
N GLY A 105 -12.51 19.18 -5.55
CA GLY A 105 -12.22 20.48 -6.18
C GLY A 105 -10.90 21.13 -5.78
N TYR A 106 -10.03 20.41 -5.05
CA TYR A 106 -8.78 20.96 -4.50
C TYR A 106 -7.51 20.56 -5.27
N LEU A 107 -7.63 19.76 -6.33
CA LEU A 107 -6.52 19.36 -7.20
C LEU A 107 -6.88 19.61 -8.66
N GLY A 108 -5.93 20.15 -9.44
CA GLY A 108 -6.13 20.35 -10.88
C GLY A 108 -6.07 19.05 -11.69
N LEU A 109 -6.80 19.01 -12.80
CA LEU A 109 -6.83 17.85 -13.70
C LEU A 109 -5.46 17.50 -14.28
N LEU A 110 -4.69 18.49 -14.72
CA LEU A 110 -3.40 18.27 -15.36
C LEU A 110 -2.38 17.59 -14.41
N PRO A 111 -2.14 18.08 -13.18
CA PRO A 111 -1.32 17.38 -12.20
C PRO A 111 -1.78 15.94 -11.93
N LEU A 112 -3.09 15.72 -11.84
CA LEU A 112 -3.65 14.38 -11.61
C LEU A 112 -3.36 13.42 -12.78
N ILE A 113 -3.53 13.88 -14.03
CA ILE A 113 -3.24 13.08 -15.23
C ILE A 113 -1.75 12.72 -15.29
N LEU A 114 -0.87 13.71 -15.15
CA LEU A 114 0.59 13.49 -15.19
C LEU A 114 1.04 12.49 -14.13
N TYR A 115 0.54 12.65 -12.90
CA TYR A 115 0.79 11.74 -11.80
C TYR A 115 0.25 10.33 -12.09
N SER A 116 -0.99 10.21 -12.56
CA SER A 116 -1.61 8.91 -12.86
C SER A 116 -0.86 8.16 -13.96
N VAL A 117 -0.56 8.83 -15.07
CA VAL A 117 0.20 8.25 -16.19
C VAL A 117 1.58 7.80 -15.71
N GLY A 118 2.29 8.64 -14.96
CA GLY A 118 3.60 8.30 -14.40
C GLY A 118 3.54 7.09 -13.47
N LEU A 119 2.54 7.03 -12.59
CA LEU A 119 2.36 5.91 -11.67
C LEU A 119 2.07 4.59 -12.40
N PHE A 120 1.14 4.58 -13.35
CA PHE A 120 0.81 3.36 -14.08
C PHE A 120 1.93 2.93 -15.02
N ALA A 121 2.67 3.87 -15.62
CA ALA A 121 3.89 3.56 -16.37
C ALA A 121 4.95 2.91 -15.45
N TYR A 122 5.13 3.44 -14.24
CA TYR A 122 6.02 2.85 -13.24
C TYR A 122 5.60 1.42 -12.86
N LEU A 123 4.32 1.19 -12.55
CA LEU A 123 3.82 -0.15 -12.21
C LEU A 123 3.97 -1.13 -13.37
N ALA A 124 3.69 -0.70 -14.60
CA ALA A 124 3.87 -1.51 -15.80
C ALA A 124 5.35 -1.88 -16.00
N ALA A 125 6.27 -0.91 -15.86
CA ALA A 125 7.70 -1.15 -15.93
C ALA A 125 8.17 -2.11 -14.82
N MET A 126 7.71 -1.93 -13.59
CA MET A 126 8.01 -2.81 -12.45
C MET A 126 7.63 -4.27 -12.75
N PHE A 127 6.39 -4.53 -13.17
CA PHE A 127 5.94 -5.89 -13.52
C PHE A 127 6.64 -6.45 -14.76
N GLY A 128 6.94 -5.61 -15.76
CA GLY A 128 7.67 -6.02 -16.96
C GLY A 128 9.11 -6.44 -16.64
N MET A 129 9.82 -5.63 -15.87
CA MET A 129 11.19 -5.90 -15.44
C MET A 129 11.27 -7.12 -14.53
N ASN A 130 10.36 -7.24 -13.56
CA ASN A 130 10.32 -8.40 -12.67
C ASN A 130 10.00 -9.71 -13.43
N GLY A 131 9.02 -9.66 -14.34
CA GLY A 131 8.69 -10.81 -15.20
C GLY A 131 9.86 -11.25 -16.08
N HIS A 132 10.58 -10.30 -16.67
CA HIS A 132 11.79 -10.60 -17.44
C HIS A 132 12.90 -11.19 -16.57
N ALA A 133 13.14 -10.62 -15.38
CA ALA A 133 14.19 -11.06 -14.47
C ALA A 133 13.96 -12.49 -13.94
N LEU A 134 12.72 -12.82 -13.57
CA LEU A 134 12.35 -14.12 -12.99
C LEU A 134 11.81 -15.13 -14.01
N ARG A 135 11.69 -14.73 -15.29
CA ARG A 135 11.05 -15.51 -16.36
C ARG A 135 9.64 -15.97 -15.98
N GLU A 136 8.85 -15.06 -15.40
CA GLU A 136 7.51 -15.33 -14.91
C GLU A 136 6.43 -14.66 -15.78
N SER A 137 5.34 -15.38 -16.02
CA SER A 137 4.13 -14.79 -16.60
C SER A 137 3.48 -13.81 -15.63
N ALA A 138 2.70 -12.86 -16.16
CA ALA A 138 1.98 -11.89 -15.34
C ALA A 138 1.12 -12.55 -14.24
N PHE A 139 0.46 -13.68 -14.55
CA PHE A 139 -0.32 -14.44 -13.57
C PHE A 139 0.57 -14.97 -12.43
N LYS A 140 1.71 -15.59 -12.76
CA LYS A 140 2.61 -16.15 -11.74
C LYS A 140 3.21 -15.06 -10.84
N GLN A 141 3.42 -13.86 -11.38
CA GLN A 141 3.91 -12.72 -10.63
C GLN A 141 2.94 -12.25 -9.54
N VAL A 142 1.63 -12.47 -9.66
CA VAL A 142 0.63 -12.10 -8.65
C VAL A 142 0.10 -13.29 -7.85
N ALA A 143 0.21 -14.51 -8.39
CA ALA A 143 -0.28 -15.73 -7.75
C ALA A 143 0.33 -15.97 -6.36
N PHE A 144 1.59 -15.58 -6.14
CA PHE A 144 2.29 -15.76 -4.85
C PHE A 144 1.63 -15.06 -3.66
N VAL A 145 0.72 -14.10 -3.91
CA VAL A 145 -0.04 -13.45 -2.83
C VAL A 145 -1.07 -14.41 -2.22
N PHE A 146 -1.46 -15.46 -2.95
CA PHE A 146 -2.50 -16.41 -2.57
C PHE A 146 -1.97 -17.76 -2.03
N PHE A 147 -0.65 -17.98 -2.03
CA PHE A 147 0.01 -19.24 -1.65
C PHE A 147 1.15 -19.00 -0.66
#